data_AF-A0A662EBM5-F1
#
_entry.id   AF-A0A662EBM5-F1
#
_cell.length_a   1.000
_cell.length_b   1.000
_cell.length_c   1.000
_cell.angle_alpha   90.00
_cell.angle_beta   90.00
_cell.angle_gamma   90.00
#
_symmetry.space_group_name_H-M   'P 1'
#
loop_
_entity.id
_entity.type
_entity.pdbx_description
1 polymer ?
#
loop_
_entity_poly.entity_id
_entity_poly.type
_entity_poly.pdbx_seq_one_letter_code
_entity_poly.pdbx_strand_id
1 'polypeptide(L)'
;LLATYVRLKDLGIEPVAPVNHGMTFSLYYADPDGNQVELQVDSMSPAEAEALMASDVFAANPIGVAFDPADIVARRAAGESIESLVAYVPA
;
A
#
# COMPACT_ATOMS: atom_id res chain seq x y z
N LEU A 1 -3.50 -2.42 -8.92
CA LEU A 1 -2.20 -2.31 -8.20
C LEU A 1 -1.35 -3.58 -8.35
N LEU A 2 -1.74 -4.73 -7.77
CA LEU A 2 -0.90 -5.94 -7.72
C LEU A 2 -0.44 -6.46 -9.09
N ALA A 3 -1.31 -6.48 -10.11
CA ALA A 3 -0.92 -6.88 -11.46
C ALA A 3 0.20 -5.99 -12.06
N THR A 4 0.18 -4.69 -11.73
CA THR A 4 1.24 -3.76 -12.15
C THR A 4 2.54 -4.05 -11.41
N TYR A 5 2.48 -4.34 -10.10
CA TYR A 5 3.65 -4.77 -9.34
C TYR A 5 4.29 -6.02 -9.93
N VAL A 6 3.53 -7.08 -10.21
CA VAL A 6 4.04 -8.31 -10.82
C VAL A 6 4.73 -8.00 -12.16
N ARG A 7 4.05 -7.26 -13.04
CA ARG A 7 4.62 -6.87 -14.34
C ARG A 7 5.92 -6.06 -14.21
N LEU A 8 6.02 -5.16 -13.25
CA LEU A 8 7.22 -4.33 -13.04
C LEU A 8 8.35 -5.14 -12.41
N LYS A 9 8.04 -6.02 -11.44
CA LYS A 9 9.00 -6.92 -10.82
C LYS A 9 9.64 -7.85 -11.86
N ASP A 10 8.86 -8.37 -12.80
CA ASP A 10 9.37 -9.20 -13.91
C ASP A 10 10.35 -8.44 -14.83
N LEU A 11 10.34 -7.10 -14.80
CA LEU A 11 11.29 -6.23 -15.50
C LEU A 11 12.45 -5.76 -14.60
N GLY A 12 12.55 -6.26 -13.36
CA GLY A 12 13.56 -5.83 -12.40
C GLY A 12 13.29 -4.46 -11.76
N ILE A 13 12.07 -3.94 -11.89
CA ILE A 13 11.65 -2.67 -11.29
C ILE A 13 10.86 -2.96 -10.01
N GLU A 14 11.44 -2.62 -8.87
CA GLU A 14 10.82 -2.84 -7.55
C GLU A 14 10.38 -1.52 -6.90
N PRO A 15 9.31 -1.53 -6.10
CA PRO A 15 8.91 -0.36 -5.33
C PRO A 15 9.97 -0.02 -4.28
N VAL A 16 10.24 1.28 -4.11
CA VAL A 16 11.16 1.80 -3.10
C VAL A 16 10.49 1.95 -1.73
N ALA A 17 9.17 2.09 -1.70
CA ALA A 17 8.39 2.13 -0.47
C ALA A 17 7.00 1.51 -0.70
N PRO A 18 6.77 0.27 -0.25
CA PRO A 18 5.44 -0.28 -0.11
C PRO A 18 4.85 0.14 1.23
N VAL A 19 3.72 0.85 1.22
CA VAL A 19 3.17 1.45 2.44
C VAL A 19 1.65 1.35 2.46
N ASN A 20 1.12 0.83 3.56
CA ASN A 20 -0.30 0.91 3.89
C ASN A 20 -0.50 2.14 4.80
N HIS A 21 -1.05 3.21 4.24
CA HIS A 21 -1.37 4.45 4.97
C HIS A 21 -2.68 4.33 5.77
N GLY A 22 -3.41 3.23 5.56
CA GLY A 22 -4.74 2.99 6.08
C GLY A 22 -5.83 3.49 5.14
N MET A 23 -5.78 4.76 4.74
CA MET A 23 -6.70 5.31 3.74
C MET A 23 -6.35 4.84 2.32
N THR A 24 -5.05 4.73 2.04
CA THR A 24 -4.54 4.22 0.76
C THR A 24 -3.53 3.11 0.96
N PHE A 25 -3.52 2.18 -0.01
CA PHE A 25 -2.55 1.11 -0.11
C PHE A 25 -1.62 1.39 -1.29
N SER A 26 -0.38 1.76 -1.00
CA SER A 26 0.51 2.45 -1.94
C SER A 26 1.79 1.68 -2.24
N LEU A 27 2.25 1.82 -3.49
CA LEU A 27 3.57 1.41 -3.96
C LEU A 27 4.25 2.61 -4.62
N TYR A 28 5.32 3.10 -4.02
CA TYR A 28 6.16 4.15 -4.61
C TYR A 28 7.29 3.52 -5.41
N TYR A 29 7.52 4.01 -6.63
CA TYR A 29 8.66 3.64 -7.48
C TYR A 29 9.51 4.88 -7.76
N ALA A 30 10.81 4.68 -7.95
CA ALA A 30 11.71 5.72 -8.41
C ALA A 30 12.01 5.52 -9.90
N ASP A 31 11.90 6.58 -10.71
CA ASP A 31 12.41 6.59 -12.07
C ASP A 31 13.95 6.74 -12.08
N PRO A 32 14.61 6.58 -13.24
CA PRO A 32 16.07 6.72 -13.33
C PRO A 32 16.64 8.09 -12.94
N ASP A 33 15.81 9.13 -12.95
CA ASP A 33 16.17 10.49 -12.54
C ASP A 33 15.91 10.75 -11.04
N GLY A 34 15.33 9.78 -10.34
CA GLY A 34 14.99 9.84 -8.92
C GLY A 34 13.62 10.45 -8.62
N ASN A 35 12.78 10.71 -9.63
CA ASN A 35 11.40 11.13 -9.40
C ASN A 35 10.60 9.97 -8.84
N GLN A 36 9.77 10.24 -7.84
CA GLN A 36 8.91 9.23 -7.23
C GLN A 36 7.53 9.23 -7.89
N VAL A 37 7.08 8.05 -8.27
CA VAL A 37 5.73 7.80 -8.80
C VAL A 37 5.00 6.90 -7.83
N GLU A 38 3.87 7.38 -7.33
CA GLU A 38 2.96 6.61 -6.49
C GLU A 38 1.92 5.89 -7.34
N LEU A 39 1.78 4.59 -7.12
CA LEU A 39 0.61 3.81 -7.54
C LEU A 39 -0.16 3.43 -6.29
N GLN A 40 -1.44 3.78 -6.23
CA GLN A 40 -2.26 3.52 -5.05
C GLN A 40 -3.68 3.07 -5.40
N VAL A 41 -4.35 2.50 -4.40
CA VAL A 41 -5.79 2.26 -4.36
C VAL A 41 -6.32 2.71 -3.01
N ASP A 42 -7.58 3.13 -2.96
CA ASP A 42 -8.26 3.43 -1.71
C ASP A 42 -8.57 2.11 -0.96
N SER A 43 -8.33 2.10 0.35
CA SER A 43 -8.54 0.94 1.24
C SER A 43 -9.62 1.17 2.30
N MET A 44 -10.16 2.38 2.38
CA MET A 44 -11.21 2.78 3.32
C MET A 44 -12.28 3.62 2.61
N SER A 45 -13.48 3.67 3.18
CA SER A 45 -14.46 4.69 2.81
C SER A 45 -13.99 6.09 3.22
N PRO A 46 -14.52 7.17 2.62
CA PRO A 46 -14.16 8.53 3.00
C PRO A 46 -14.38 8.83 4.49
N ALA A 47 -15.45 8.29 5.09
CA ALA A 47 -15.75 8.50 6.50
C ALA A 47 -14.76 7.78 7.44
N GLU A 48 -14.34 6.57 7.09
CA GLU A 48 -13.30 5.84 7.83
C GLU A 48 -11.94 6.53 7.71
N ALA A 49 -11.60 7.00 6.51
CA ALA A 49 -10.37 7.77 6.26
C ALA A 49 -10.34 9.06 7.10
N GLU A 50 -11.43 9.81 7.14
CA GLU A 50 -11.55 11.03 7.96
C GLU A 50 -11.38 10.71 9.45
N ALA A 51 -12.04 9.65 9.94
CA ALA A 51 -11.92 9.22 11.32
C ALA A 51 -10.48 8.80 11.67
N LEU A 52 -9.79 8.07 10.79
CA LEU A 52 -8.40 7.68 10.98
C LEU A 52 -7.49 8.92 11.03
N MET A 53 -7.61 9.83 10.06
CA MET A 53 -6.77 11.04 9.99
C MET A 53 -6.93 11.96 11.21
N ALA A 54 -8.09 11.95 11.87
CA ALA A 54 -8.35 12.69 13.10
C ALA A 54 -7.86 11.99 14.38
N SER A 55 -7.34 10.76 14.28
CA SER A 55 -6.97 9.94 15.44
C SER A 55 -5.51 10.11 15.89
N ASP A 56 -5.25 9.80 17.15
CA ASP A 56 -3.88 9.73 17.70
C ASP A 56 -3.02 8.66 17.01
N VAL A 57 -3.64 7.61 16.45
CA VAL A 57 -2.95 6.56 15.67
C VAL A 57 -2.28 7.16 14.45
N PHE A 58 -3.02 7.98 13.70
CA PHE A 58 -2.48 8.67 12.53
C PHE A 58 -1.49 9.75 12.93
N ALA A 59 -1.74 10.49 14.03
CA ALA A 59 -0.79 11.48 14.52
C ALA A 59 0.56 10.87 14.92
N ALA A 60 0.56 9.65 15.46
CA ALA A 60 1.77 8.92 15.85
C ALA A 60 2.55 8.39 14.64
N ASN A 61 1.86 7.97 13.57
CA ASN A 61 2.49 7.49 12.34
C ASN A 61 1.67 7.88 11.09
N PRO A 62 1.84 9.11 10.59
CA PRO A 62 1.11 9.57 9.40
C PRO A 62 1.64 8.99 8.09
N ILE A 63 2.80 8.31 8.14
CA ILE A 63 3.38 7.60 6.99
C ILE A 63 2.73 6.22 6.83
N GLY A 64 2.20 5.61 7.89
CA GLY A 64 1.63 4.27 7.81
C GLY A 64 2.67 3.14 7.93
N VAL A 65 2.25 1.94 7.56
CA VAL A 65 2.96 0.70 7.88
C VAL A 65 3.50 0.04 6.62
N ALA A 66 4.75 -0.38 6.63
CA ALA A 66 5.35 -1.09 5.51
C ALA A 66 4.75 -2.49 5.35
N PHE A 67 4.66 -2.96 4.11
CA PHE A 67 4.23 -4.34 3.80
C PHE A 67 5.14 -4.96 2.73
N ASP A 68 5.10 -6.28 2.58
CA ASP A 68 5.77 -6.96 1.47
C ASP A 68 4.79 -7.19 0.30
N PRO A 69 4.97 -6.53 -0.86
CA PRO A 69 4.07 -6.72 -2.00
C PRO A 69 4.07 -8.16 -2.54
N ALA A 70 5.16 -8.91 -2.38
CA ALA A 70 5.20 -10.32 -2.79
C ALA A 70 4.29 -11.19 -1.92
N ASP A 71 4.26 -10.96 -0.60
CA ASP A 71 3.32 -11.61 0.32
C ASP A 71 1.86 -11.31 -0.09
N ILE A 72 1.55 -10.05 -0.36
CA ILE A 72 0.20 -9.64 -0.75
C ILE A 72 -0.24 -10.30 -2.07
N VAL A 73 0.66 -10.42 -3.05
CA VAL A 73 0.39 -11.17 -4.29
C VAL A 73 0.11 -12.64 -3.99
N ALA A 74 0.94 -13.28 -3.17
CA ALA A 74 0.80 -14.69 -2.83
C ALA A 74 -0.54 -14.98 -2.11
N ARG A 75 -0.88 -14.16 -1.11
CA ARG A 75 -2.15 -14.26 -0.37
C ARG A 75 -3.36 -13.99 -1.26
N ARG A 76 -3.26 -13.02 -2.16
CA ARG A 76 -4.33 -12.78 -3.16
C ARG A 76 -4.51 -13.98 -4.08
N ALA A 77 -3.42 -14.57 -4.57
CA ALA A 77 -3.47 -15.77 -5.40
C ALA A 77 -4.05 -16.99 -4.65
N ALA A 78 -3.86 -17.05 -3.34
CA ALA A 78 -4.45 -18.05 -2.45
C ALA A 78 -5.96 -17.81 -2.17
N GLY A 79 -6.54 -16.72 -2.67
CA GLY A 79 -7.97 -16.44 -2.57
C GLY A 79 -8.37 -15.51 -1.41
N GLU A 80 -7.41 -14.90 -0.71
CA GLU A 80 -7.74 -13.91 0.33
C GLU A 80 -8.48 -12.70 -0.27
N SER A 81 -9.46 -12.18 0.47
CA SER A 81 -10.28 -11.05 0.05
C SER A 81 -9.47 -9.75 0.01
N ILE A 82 -9.89 -8.81 -0.84
CA ILE A 82 -9.17 -7.53 -0.98
C ILE A 82 -9.27 -6.73 0.33
N GLU A 83 -10.44 -6.76 0.96
CA GLU A 83 -10.73 -6.09 2.22
C GLU A 83 -9.77 -6.55 3.33
N SER A 84 -9.45 -7.84 3.38
CA SER A 84 -8.50 -8.39 4.36
C SER A 84 -7.05 -8.00 4.04
N LEU A 85 -6.69 -8.03 2.75
CA LEU A 85 -5.32 -7.71 2.31
C LEU A 85 -4.92 -6.26 2.56
N VAL A 86 -5.87 -5.33 2.45
CA VAL A 86 -5.62 -3.89 2.62
C VAL A 86 -5.95 -3.37 4.02
N ALA A 87 -6.47 -4.23 4.90
CA ALA A 87 -6.84 -3.86 6.26
C ALA A 87 -5.67 -3.21 7.00
N TYR A 88 -5.93 -2.04 7.59
CA TYR A 88 -4.91 -1.31 8.33
C TYR A 88 -4.75 -1.88 9.73
N VAL A 89 -3.53 -2.30 10.05
CA VAL A 89 -3.15 -2.73 11.40
C VAL A 89 -2.06 -1.77 11.87
N PRO A 90 -2.33 -0.91 12.87
CA PRO A 90 -1.31 -0.04 13.45
C PRO A 90 -0.14 -0.87 13.99
N ALA A 91 1.07 -0.34 13.84
CA ALA A 91 2.30 -0.94 14.37
C ALA A 91 2.45 -0.77 15.89
#